data_AF-A0A3D5K551-F1
#
_entry.id   AF-A0A3D5K551-F1
#
_cell.length_a   1.000
_cell.length_b   1.000
_cell.length_c   1.000
_cell.angle_alpha   90.00
_cell.angle_beta   90.00
_cell.angle_gamma   90.00
#
_symmetry.space_group_name_H-M   'P 1'
#
loop_
_entity.id
_entity.type
_entity.pdbx_description
1 polymer ?
#
loop_
_entity_poly.entity_id
_entity_poly.type
_entity_poly.pdbx_seq_one_letter_code
_entity_poly.pdbx_strand_id
1 'polypeptide(L)'
;MAKTIDRTLPIKRYKKVVATVDLPGVPEGTAGKVRVANGVTWYRYWVDFDNGVRLGQVGHQQVCLATDWDAYRIDRAEAERRAAEAPEESADDGEVDSGSGAAGNQFGVPEHLLERSKAARERLGA
;
A
#
# COMPACT_ATOMS: atom_id res chain seq x y z
N MET A 1 3.55 15.96 -25.84
CA MET A 1 4.01 16.23 -24.46
C MET A 1 3.55 15.05 -23.62
N ALA A 2 4.49 14.27 -23.05
CA ALA A 2 4.12 13.18 -22.15
C ALA A 2 3.48 13.78 -20.90
N LYS A 3 2.24 13.37 -20.60
CA LYS A 3 1.50 13.86 -19.44
C LYS A 3 1.89 12.97 -18.26
N THR A 4 2.76 13.48 -17.38
CA THR A 4 3.11 12.79 -16.14
C THR A 4 1.84 12.60 -15.32
N ILE A 5 1.51 11.35 -15.02
CA ILE A 5 0.31 11.00 -14.25
C ILE A 5 0.64 11.17 -12.77
N ASP A 6 -0.09 12.04 -12.08
CA ASP A 6 0.00 12.11 -10.63
C ASP A 6 -0.85 11.01 -10.00
N ARG A 7 -0.18 9.95 -9.52
CA ARG A 7 -0.78 8.81 -8.82
C ARG A 7 -0.69 8.93 -7.30
N THR A 8 -0.38 10.11 -6.77
CA THR A 8 -0.38 10.36 -5.33
C THR A 8 -1.75 10.84 -4.85
N LEU A 9 -2.54 11.41 -5.77
CA LEU A 9 -3.83 11.99 -5.47
C LEU A 9 -4.97 10.95 -5.53
N PRO A 10 -5.97 11.06 -4.63
CA PRO A 10 -7.11 10.15 -4.63
C PRO A 10 -7.97 10.28 -5.88
N ILE A 11 -8.50 9.14 -6.33
CA ILE A 11 -9.48 9.09 -7.41
C ILE A 11 -10.86 9.47 -6.85
N LYS A 12 -11.45 10.52 -7.41
CA LYS A 12 -12.78 10.97 -6.99
C LYS A 12 -13.88 10.00 -7.42
N ARG A 13 -15.00 10.01 -6.67
CA ARG A 13 -16.23 9.27 -7.04
C ARG A 13 -16.71 9.62 -8.46
N TYR A 14 -17.33 8.64 -9.11
CA TYR A 14 -17.89 8.70 -10.47
C TYR A 14 -16.88 8.87 -11.61
N LYS A 15 -15.57 8.84 -11.32
CA LYS A 15 -14.54 8.84 -12.35
C LYS A 15 -14.46 7.47 -13.03
N LYS A 16 -14.15 7.51 -14.34
CA LYS A 16 -13.85 6.32 -15.12
C LYS A 16 -12.42 5.88 -14.83
N VAL A 17 -12.27 4.60 -14.56
CA VAL A 17 -11.00 3.97 -14.22
C VAL A 17 -10.80 2.72 -15.08
N VAL A 18 -9.56 2.26 -15.15
CA VAL A 18 -9.17 1.02 -15.82
C VAL A 18 -8.38 0.18 -14.83
N ALA A 19 -8.65 -1.13 -14.81
CA ALA A 19 -7.87 -2.09 -14.02
C ALA A 19 -6.45 -2.19 -14.58
N THR A 20 -5.44 -1.95 -13.74
CA THR A 20 -4.03 -2.02 -14.13
C THR A 20 -3.42 -3.41 -13.95
N VAL A 21 -4.12 -4.28 -13.23
CA VAL A 21 -3.74 -5.66 -12.94
C VAL A 21 -4.97 -6.55 -13.09
N ASP A 22 -4.76 -7.85 -13.22
CA ASP A 22 -5.85 -8.81 -13.14
C ASP A 22 -6.43 -8.82 -11.73
N LEU A 23 -7.72 -8.53 -11.66
CA LEU A 23 -8.52 -8.54 -10.44
C LEU A 23 -9.49 -9.73 -10.48
N PRO A 24 -10.05 -10.15 -9.33
CA PRO A 24 -10.98 -11.28 -9.28
C PRO A 24 -12.18 -11.07 -10.22
N GLY A 25 -12.22 -11.82 -11.32
CA GLY A 25 -13.27 -11.73 -12.35
C GLY A 25 -13.18 -10.49 -13.24
N VAL A 26 -12.10 -9.70 -13.17
CA VAL A 26 -11.91 -8.47 -13.95
C VAL A 26 -10.50 -8.48 -14.55
N PRO A 27 -10.36 -8.76 -15.86
CA PRO A 27 -9.06 -8.72 -16.54
C PRO A 27 -8.43 -7.33 -16.52
N GLU A 28 -7.10 -7.26 -16.60
CA GLU A 28 -6.37 -6.00 -16.86
C GLU A 28 -6.95 -5.29 -18.09
N GLY A 29 -7.01 -3.95 -18.04
CA GLY A 29 -7.55 -3.13 -19.13
C GLY A 29 -9.07 -2.99 -19.10
N THR A 30 -9.76 -3.70 -18.20
CA THR A 30 -11.22 -3.54 -18.05
C THR A 30 -11.55 -2.17 -17.49
N ALA A 31 -12.36 -1.42 -18.23
CA ALA A 31 -12.88 -0.14 -17.80
C ALA A 31 -13.97 -0.31 -16.73
N GLY A 32 -14.09 0.69 -15.86
CA GLY A 32 -15.10 0.73 -14.83
C GLY A 32 -15.32 2.14 -14.30
N LYS A 33 -16.26 2.25 -13.36
CA LYS A 33 -16.65 3.52 -12.73
C LYS A 33 -16.58 3.42 -11.22
N VAL A 34 -15.87 4.36 -10.60
CA VAL A 34 -15.79 4.46 -9.14
C VAL A 34 -17.14 4.87 -8.57
N ARG A 35 -17.70 4.05 -7.68
CA ARG A 35 -18.93 4.34 -6.93
C ARG A 35 -18.64 4.94 -5.56
N VAL A 36 -17.63 4.41 -4.89
CA VAL A 36 -17.21 4.83 -3.55
C VAL A 36 -15.69 5.03 -3.57
N ALA A 37 -15.23 6.12 -2.97
CA ALA A 37 -13.83 6.39 -2.73
C ALA A 37 -13.68 6.61 -1.22
N ASN A 38 -13.03 5.66 -0.55
CA ASN A 38 -12.83 5.66 0.90
C ASN A 38 -11.34 5.78 1.22
N GLY A 39 -11.04 6.36 2.38
CA GLY A 39 -9.69 6.46 2.91
C GLY A 39 -9.09 7.86 2.81
N VAL A 40 -8.20 8.16 3.75
CA VAL A 40 -7.46 9.44 3.83
C VAL A 40 -5.97 9.18 3.58
N THR A 41 -5.41 8.17 4.26
CA THR A 41 -4.03 7.70 4.02
C THR A 41 -3.99 6.47 3.10
N TRP A 42 -5.02 5.61 3.18
CA TRP A 42 -5.10 4.38 2.39
C TRP A 42 -6.36 4.36 1.55
N TYR A 43 -6.21 4.70 0.27
CA TYR A 43 -7.36 4.80 -0.61
C TYR A 43 -7.87 3.42 -1.05
N ARG A 44 -9.16 3.18 -0.81
CA ARG A 44 -9.92 2.00 -1.26
C ARG A 44 -11.13 2.42 -2.06
N TYR A 45 -11.36 1.72 -3.15
CA TYR A 45 -12.38 2.06 -4.12
C TYR A 45 -13.38 0.92 -4.29
N TRP A 46 -14.63 1.33 -4.47
CA TRP A 46 -15.67 0.46 -5.00
C TRP A 46 -15.84 0.81 -6.47
N VAL A 47 -15.62 -0.16 -7.34
CA VAL A 47 -15.65 0.04 -8.79
C VAL A 47 -16.68 -0.91 -9.38
N ASP A 48 -17.58 -0.34 -10.17
CA ASP A 48 -18.46 -1.09 -11.07
C ASP A 48 -17.72 -1.22 -12.40
N PHE A 49 -17.28 -2.43 -12.75
CA PHE A 49 -16.60 -2.69 -14.01
C PHE A 49 -17.61 -2.96 -15.13
N ASP A 50 -17.23 -2.63 -16.36
CA ASP A 50 -18.09 -2.76 -17.54
C ASP A 50 -18.37 -4.23 -17.91
N ASN A 51 -17.57 -5.15 -17.38
CA ASN A 51 -17.81 -6.60 -17.47
C ASN A 51 -18.92 -7.11 -16.53
N GLY A 52 -19.57 -6.22 -15.78
CA GLY A 52 -20.66 -6.54 -14.86
C GLY A 52 -20.23 -6.91 -13.44
N VAL A 53 -18.92 -6.97 -13.15
CA VAL A 53 -18.40 -7.27 -11.81
C VAL A 53 -18.28 -5.98 -10.99
N ARG A 54 -18.76 -6.02 -9.75
CA ARG A 54 -18.56 -4.96 -8.75
C ARG A 54 -17.55 -5.41 -7.71
N LEU A 55 -16.45 -4.67 -7.58
CA LEU A 55 -15.41 -4.94 -6.57
C LEU A 55 -15.31 -3.78 -5.57
N GLY A 56 -15.35 -4.11 -4.28
CA GLY A 56 -15.30 -3.13 -3.18
C GLY A 56 -13.93 -2.96 -2.52
N GLN A 57 -12.97 -3.83 -2.82
CA GLN A 57 -11.64 -3.86 -2.19
C GLN A 57 -10.53 -3.50 -3.19
N VAL A 58 -10.81 -2.52 -4.06
CA VAL A 58 -9.84 -2.11 -5.09
C VAL A 58 -8.89 -1.08 -4.49
N GLY A 59 -7.59 -1.39 -4.49
CA GLY A 59 -6.54 -0.49 -4.03
C GLY A 59 -6.20 0.59 -5.06
N HIS A 60 -5.58 1.68 -4.62
CA HIS A 60 -5.18 2.77 -5.53
C HIS A 60 -4.18 2.38 -6.62
N GLN A 61 -3.29 1.44 -6.34
CA GLN A 61 -2.29 1.00 -7.31
C GLN A 61 -2.86 0.04 -8.37
N GLN A 62 -4.01 -0.57 -8.10
CA GLN A 62 -4.68 -1.57 -8.94
C GLN A 62 -5.58 -0.95 -10.02
N VAL A 63 -5.78 0.37 -9.96
CA VAL A 63 -6.56 1.12 -10.95
C VAL A 63 -5.86 2.42 -11.31
N CYS A 64 -6.09 2.87 -12.53
CA CYS A 64 -5.73 4.21 -12.96
C CYS A 64 -6.95 4.91 -13.55
N LEU A 65 -6.88 6.23 -13.73
CA LEU A 65 -7.90 6.93 -14.51
C LEU A 65 -7.87 6.45 -15.95
N ALA A 66 -9.05 6.32 -16.57
CA ALA A 66 -9.15 5.87 -17.96
C ALA A 66 -8.45 6.82 -18.95
N THR A 67 -8.39 8.12 -18.64
CA THR A 67 -7.67 9.12 -19.44
C THR A 67 -6.16 8.95 -19.42
N ASP A 68 -5.66 8.28 -18.38
CA ASP A 68 -4.24 8.18 -18.07
C ASP A 68 -3.70 6.79 -18.40
N TRP A 69 -4.55 5.90 -18.92
CA TRP A 69 -4.21 4.52 -19.22
C TRP A 69 -3.04 4.37 -20.21
N ASP A 70 -3.05 5.15 -21.30
CA ASP A 70 -1.99 5.08 -22.31
C ASP A 70 -0.63 5.48 -21.75
N ALA A 71 -0.59 6.58 -20.98
CA ALA A 71 0.62 7.03 -20.33
C ALA A 71 1.06 6.06 -19.22
N TYR A 72 0.13 5.38 -18.54
CA TYR A 72 0.44 4.37 -17.53
C TYR A 72 1.11 3.15 -18.15
N ARG A 73 0.70 2.72 -19.35
CA ARG A 73 1.36 1.60 -20.05
C ARG A 73 2.80 1.94 -20.44
N ILE A 74 3.03 3.18 -20.87
CA ILE A 74 4.38 3.66 -21.23
C ILE A 74 5.26 3.73 -19.98
N ASP A 75 4.77 4.35 -18.91
CA ASP A 75 5.48 4.49 -17.64
C ASP A 75 5.81 3.13 -17.02
N ARG A 76 4.88 2.17 -17.05
CA ARG A 76 5.11 0.80 -16.58
C ARG A 76 6.23 0.11 -17.37
N ALA A 77 6.23 0.24 -18.70
CA ALA A 77 7.29 -0.33 -19.54
C ALA A 77 8.65 0.33 -19.28
N GLU A 78 8.68 1.65 -19.01
CA GLU A 78 9.90 2.36 -18.62
C GLU A 78 10.38 1.98 -17.21
N ALA A 79 9.47 1.79 -16.27
CA ALA A 79 9.77 1.35 -14.92
C ALA A 79 10.31 -0.09 -14.90
N GLU A 80 9.72 -1.00 -15.68
CA GLU A 80 10.24 -2.37 -15.86
C GLU A 80 11.63 -2.37 -16.49
N ARG A 81 11.87 -1.52 -17.51
CA ARG A 81 13.20 -1.32 -18.07
C ARG A 81 14.21 -0.77 -17.05
N ARG A 82 13.80 0.21 -16.26
CA ARG A 82 14.67 0.82 -15.22
C ARG A 82 14.94 -0.14 -14.06
N ALA A 83 13.97 -0.98 -13.69
CA ALA A 83 14.15 -2.02 -12.70
C ALA A 83 15.11 -3.12 -13.20
N ALA A 84 15.04 -3.47 -14.49
CA ALA A 84 15.98 -4.41 -15.10
C ALA A 84 17.41 -3.84 -15.28
N GLU A 85 17.53 -2.52 -15.38
CA GLU A 85 18.82 -1.80 -15.52
C GLU A 85 19.41 -1.37 -14.17
N ALA A 86 18.63 -1.44 -13.07
CA ALA A 86 19.13 -1.20 -11.74
C ALA A 86 20.09 -2.34 -11.34
N PRO A 87 21.34 -2.04 -10.92
CA PRO A 87 22.18 -3.05 -10.31
C PRO A 87 21.48 -3.54 -9.04
N GLU A 88 21.36 -4.86 -8.90
CA GLU A 88 20.97 -5.53 -7.66
C GLU A 88 21.88 -5.02 -6.54
N GLU A 89 21.44 -4.00 -5.79
CA GLU A 89 22.10 -3.60 -4.56
C GLU A 89 21.79 -4.70 -3.54
N SER A 90 22.72 -5.63 -3.47
CA SER A 90 22.85 -6.68 -2.48
C SER A 90 22.36 -6.16 -1.13
N ALA A 91 21.36 -6.83 -0.56
CA ALA A 91 21.05 -6.70 0.85
C ALA A 91 22.32 -7.04 1.64
N ASP A 92 23.02 -6.01 2.10
CA ASP A 92 24.15 -6.12 3.01
C ASP A 92 23.63 -6.59 4.36
N ASP A 93 24.21 -7.70 4.81
CA ASP A 93 23.84 -8.49 5.97
C ASP A 93 24.02 -7.63 7.23
N GLY A 94 22.89 -7.22 7.83
CA GLY A 94 22.88 -6.45 9.06
C GLY A 94 23.49 -7.25 10.21
N GLU A 95 24.77 -6.98 10.45
CA GLU A 95 25.61 -7.47 11.53
C GLU A 95 24.88 -7.55 12.88
N VAL A 96 24.82 -8.78 13.41
CA VAL A 96 24.32 -9.08 14.75
C VAL A 96 25.36 -8.67 15.81
N ASP A 97 25.32 -7.40 16.24
CA ASP A 97 26.01 -7.01 17.48
C ASP A 97 25.21 -7.48 18.70
N SER A 98 25.59 -8.66 19.19
CA SER A 98 25.08 -9.24 20.43
C SER A 98 25.73 -8.56 21.64
N GLY A 99 25.29 -7.33 21.94
CA GLY A 99 25.62 -6.59 23.15
C GLY A 99 24.73 -6.96 24.34
N SER A 100 25.20 -7.88 25.18
CA SER A 100 24.61 -8.22 26.48
C SER A 100 24.73 -7.05 27.47
N GLY A 101 23.60 -6.45 27.91
CA GLY A 101 23.60 -5.58 29.09
C GLY A 101 22.33 -4.75 29.32
N ALA A 102 21.53 -5.16 30.32
CA ALA A 102 20.38 -4.48 30.94
C ALA A 102 19.07 -4.46 30.13
N ALA A 103 18.12 -5.33 30.54
CA ALA A 103 16.72 -5.29 30.10
C ALA A 103 16.02 -4.04 30.64
N GLY A 104 16.35 -2.87 30.08
CA GLY A 104 15.77 -1.58 30.39
C GLY A 104 14.89 -1.12 29.24
N ASN A 105 13.58 -1.08 29.46
CA ASN A 105 12.55 -0.38 28.68
C ASN A 105 12.79 -0.22 27.16
N GLN A 106 13.12 -1.31 26.46
CA GLN A 106 13.49 -1.29 25.03
C GLN A 106 12.40 -0.76 24.09
N PHE A 107 11.16 -0.67 24.57
CA PHE A 107 10.00 -0.22 23.81
C PHE A 107 9.54 1.20 24.18
N GLY A 108 10.28 1.93 25.02
CA GLY A 108 9.93 3.30 25.43
C GLY A 108 8.62 3.37 26.22
N VAL A 109 8.31 2.34 27.00
CA VAL A 109 7.09 2.28 27.81
C VAL A 109 7.17 3.32 28.94
N PRO A 110 6.17 4.19 29.11
CA PRO A 110 6.13 5.14 30.22
C PRO A 110 6.20 4.46 31.60
N GLU A 111 7.02 5.00 32.52
CA GLU A 111 7.31 4.45 33.85
C GLU A 111 6.07 4.04 34.67
N HIS A 112 5.03 4.88 34.68
CA HIS A 112 3.80 4.61 35.44
C HIS A 112 3.06 3.34 35.00
N LEU A 113 3.29 2.85 33.77
CA LEU A 113 2.72 1.58 33.30
C LEU A 113 3.55 0.37 33.78
N LEU A 114 4.87 0.53 33.87
CA LEU A 114 5.77 -0.48 34.42
C LEU A 114 5.46 -0.71 35.91
N GLU A 115 5.28 0.38 36.67
CA GLU A 115 4.88 0.33 38.08
C GLU A 115 3.54 -0.39 38.29
N ARG A 116 2.52 -0.07 37.48
CA ARG A 116 1.21 -0.75 37.52
C ARG A 116 1.34 -2.24 37.23
N SER A 117 2.17 -2.61 36.25
CA SER A 117 2.39 -4.02 35.90
C SER A 117 3.10 -4.78 37.01
N LYS A 118 4.06 -4.14 37.70
CA LYS A 118 4.76 -4.72 38.84
C LYS A 118 3.81 -4.93 40.01
N ALA A 119 3.01 -3.92 40.37
CA ALA A 119 2.01 -4.03 41.42
C ALA A 119 0.92 -5.07 41.10
N ALA A 120 0.59 -5.29 39.83
CA ALA A 120 -0.34 -6.34 39.42
C ALA A 120 0.27 -7.74 39.60
N ARG A 121 1.55 -7.93 39.24
CA ARG A 121 2.28 -9.20 39.45
C ARG A 121 2.45 -9.53 40.93
N GLU A 122 2.77 -8.53 41.75
CA GLU A 122 2.86 -8.70 43.22
C GLU A 122 1.54 -9.15 43.84
N ARG A 123 0.39 -8.68 43.33
CA ARG A 123 -0.93 -9.19 43.76
C ARG A 123 -1.24 -10.60 43.28
N LEU A 124 -0.67 -11.02 42.14
CA LEU A 124 -0.91 -12.34 41.56
C LEU A 124 0.07 -13.41 42.08
N GLY A 125 1.07 -13.03 42.88
CA GLY A 125 2.01 -13.96 43.51
C GLY A 125 2.94 -14.69 42.55
N ALA A 126 3.39 -14.04 41.47
CA ALA A 126 4.40 -14.55 40.53
C ALA A 126 5.76 -13.91 40.77
#